data_AF-A0A2D4PM89-F1
#
_entry.id   AF-A0A2D4PM89-F1
#
_cell.length_a   1.000
_cell.length_b   1.000
_cell.length_c   1.000
_cell.angle_alpha   90.00
_cell.angle_beta   90.00
_cell.angle_gamma   90.00
#
_symmetry.space_group_name_H-M   'P 1'
#
loop_
_entity.id
_entity.type
_entity.pdbx_description
1 polymer ?
#
loop_
_entity_poly.entity_id
_entity_poly.type
_entity_poly.pdbx_seq_one_letter_code
_entity_poly.pdbx_strand_id
1 'polypeptide(L)'
;MYSETVELIKYTMKLKNCSAPDATAADKRLAVLCLRCQSLLYLRLFKLKKESALKYSKTLTEHLKNSYNNSQAPSPGMGSKPVSTPSPVSPKLSPGNSGNYSSGSTNPSGSASSVTIPQRIHQMAASYVQVTSNFLYATEIWDQADQLAREQKEFFAELDKVMGPLIFNASIMTDLVHYTRQGLHWLRSDAK
;
A
#
# COMPACT_ATOMS: atom_id res chain seq x y z
N MET A 1 10.66 -3.12 -18.18
CA MET A 1 11.32 -4.42 -17.92
C MET A 1 10.82 -5.11 -16.64
N TYR A 2 11.26 -4.78 -15.42
CA TYR A 2 10.87 -5.57 -14.22
C TYR A 2 9.36 -5.62 -13.94
N SER A 3 8.65 -4.51 -14.14
CA SER A 3 7.17 -4.46 -13.97
C SER A 3 6.46 -5.38 -14.96
N GLU A 4 6.86 -5.35 -16.24
CA GLU A 4 6.30 -6.21 -17.29
C GLU A 4 6.61 -7.70 -17.00
N THR A 5 7.80 -8.00 -16.45
CA THR A 5 8.15 -9.37 -16.04
C THR A 5 7.25 -9.85 -14.90
N VAL A 6 6.94 -9.00 -13.92
CA VAL A 6 5.99 -9.36 -12.85
C VAL A 6 4.60 -9.67 -13.44
N GLU A 7 4.12 -8.87 -14.39
CA GLU A 7 2.84 -9.12 -15.07
C GLU A 7 2.85 -10.43 -15.86
N LEU A 8 3.94 -10.71 -16.57
CA LEU A 8 4.14 -11.96 -17.29
C LEU A 8 4.08 -13.16 -16.33
N ILE A 9 4.77 -13.10 -15.19
CA ILE A 9 4.76 -14.19 -14.20
C ILE A 9 3.34 -14.39 -13.64
N LYS A 10 2.63 -13.31 -13.32
CA LYS A 10 1.22 -13.39 -12.88
C LYS A 10 0.34 -14.06 -13.91
N TYR A 11 0.53 -13.74 -15.19
CA TYR A 11 -0.19 -14.37 -16.29
C TYR A 11 0.14 -15.87 -16.39
N THR A 12 1.42 -16.25 -16.31
CA THR A 12 1.84 -17.66 -16.33
C THR A 12 1.23 -18.47 -15.18
N MET A 13 1.17 -17.92 -13.97
CA MET A 13 0.56 -18.59 -12.81
C MET A 13 -0.94 -18.84 -12.99
N LYS A 14 -1.66 -17.89 -13.62
CA LYS A 14 -3.08 -18.05 -13.93
C LYS A 14 -3.33 -19.17 -14.95
N LEU A 15 -2.47 -19.29 -15.96
CA LEU A 15 -2.63 -20.30 -17.02
C LEU A 15 -2.47 -21.73 -16.50
N LYS A 16 -1.49 -21.97 -15.63
CA LYS A 16 -1.24 -23.31 -15.06
C LYS A 16 -2.13 -23.66 -13.87
N ASN A 17 -3.05 -22.77 -13.49
CA ASN A 17 -3.94 -22.92 -12.33
C ASN A 17 -3.20 -23.41 -11.07
N CYS A 18 -1.97 -22.93 -10.82
CA CYS A 18 -1.13 -23.48 -9.75
C CYS A 18 -1.65 -23.24 -8.32
N SER A 19 -2.74 -22.48 -8.20
CA SER A 19 -3.46 -22.20 -6.94
C SER A 19 -4.74 -23.01 -6.79
N ALA A 20 -4.99 -23.98 -7.68
CA ALA A 20 -6.16 -24.85 -7.57
C ALA A 20 -6.04 -25.81 -6.37
N PRO A 21 -7.15 -26.16 -5.71
CA PRO A 21 -7.13 -27.08 -4.57
C PRO A 21 -6.63 -28.50 -4.92
N ASP A 22 -6.72 -28.88 -6.19
CA ASP A 22 -6.25 -30.12 -6.79
C ASP A 22 -4.87 -30.02 -7.46
N ALA A 23 -4.14 -28.90 -7.26
CA ALA A 23 -2.83 -28.67 -7.86
C ALA A 23 -1.81 -29.74 -7.45
N THR A 24 -1.08 -30.25 -8.44
CA THR A 24 -0.04 -31.27 -8.23
C THR A 24 1.14 -30.72 -7.43
N ALA A 25 1.98 -31.60 -6.87
CA ALA A 25 3.22 -31.19 -6.21
C ALA A 25 4.12 -30.35 -7.13
N ALA A 26 4.20 -30.71 -8.43
CA ALA A 26 4.96 -29.96 -9.42
C ALA A 26 4.39 -28.55 -9.66
N ASP A 27 3.07 -28.39 -9.63
CA ASP A 27 2.42 -27.08 -9.78
C ASP A 27 2.64 -26.20 -8.55
N LYS A 28 2.57 -26.77 -7.35
CA LYS A 28 2.90 -26.06 -6.10
C LYS A 28 4.36 -25.61 -6.08
N ARG A 29 5.29 -26.48 -6.47
CA ARG A 29 6.72 -26.13 -6.57
C ARG A 29 6.95 -25.02 -7.59
N LEU A 30 6.31 -25.10 -8.76
CA LEU A 30 6.39 -24.02 -9.75
C LEU A 30 5.82 -22.71 -9.21
N ALA A 31 4.67 -22.76 -8.53
CA ALA A 31 4.07 -21.58 -7.91
C ALA A 31 5.04 -20.91 -6.93
N VAL A 32 5.70 -21.67 -6.05
CA VAL A 32 6.71 -21.12 -5.14
C VAL A 32 7.82 -20.42 -5.91
N LEU A 33 8.39 -21.04 -6.96
CA LEU A 33 9.42 -20.40 -7.79
C LEU A 33 8.94 -19.08 -8.42
N CYS A 34 7.71 -19.06 -8.92
CA CYS A 34 7.08 -17.86 -9.48
C CYS A 34 6.85 -16.77 -8.43
N LEU A 35 6.40 -17.14 -7.22
CA LEU A 35 6.19 -16.20 -6.11
C LEU A 35 7.52 -15.60 -5.64
N ARG A 36 8.58 -16.41 -5.51
CA ARG A 36 9.95 -15.92 -5.20
C ARG A 36 10.42 -14.89 -6.23
N CYS A 37 10.20 -15.17 -7.52
CA CYS A 37 10.54 -14.22 -8.58
C CYS A 37 9.76 -12.91 -8.43
N GLN A 38 8.43 -12.99 -8.29
CA GLN A 38 7.59 -11.80 -8.16
C GLN A 38 7.97 -10.95 -6.94
N SER A 39 8.16 -11.60 -5.78
CA SER A 39 8.51 -10.91 -4.54
C SER A 39 9.81 -10.13 -4.68
N LEU A 40 10.89 -10.76 -5.16
CA LEU A 40 12.18 -10.11 -5.29
C LEU A 40 12.21 -9.06 -6.41
N LEU A 41 11.41 -9.24 -7.48
CA LEU A 41 11.21 -8.20 -8.50
C LEU A 41 10.49 -6.98 -7.93
N TYR A 42 9.43 -7.17 -7.14
CA TYR A 42 8.74 -6.09 -6.44
C TYR A 42 9.67 -5.37 -5.45
N LEU A 43 10.46 -6.13 -4.69
CA LEU A 43 11.46 -5.54 -3.80
C LEU A 43 12.50 -4.73 -4.59
N ARG A 44 12.91 -5.20 -5.77
CA ARG A 44 13.84 -4.46 -6.64
C ARG A 44 13.21 -3.17 -7.15
N LEU A 45 11.95 -3.19 -7.59
CA LEU A 45 11.19 -2.00 -7.99
C LEU A 45 11.11 -0.97 -6.87
N PHE A 46 10.88 -1.41 -5.63
CA PHE A 46 10.95 -0.56 -4.45
C PHE A 46 12.35 0.02 -4.23
N LYS A 47 13.39 -0.83 -4.20
CA LYS A 47 14.79 -0.42 -3.94
C LYS A 47 15.28 0.62 -4.94
N LEU A 48 14.86 0.55 -6.21
CA LEU A 48 15.20 1.53 -7.25
C LEU A 48 14.64 2.93 -6.99
N LYS A 49 13.53 3.06 -6.25
CA LYS A 49 12.85 4.34 -5.96
C LYS A 49 12.81 4.69 -4.46
N LYS A 50 13.50 3.91 -3.62
CA LYS A 50 13.47 4.03 -2.15
C LYS A 50 13.88 5.42 -1.67
N GLU A 51 14.94 5.99 -2.24
CA GLU A 51 15.41 7.32 -1.84
C GLU A 51 14.38 8.41 -2.11
N SER A 52 13.74 8.36 -3.28
CA SER A 52 12.65 9.29 -3.62
C SER A 52 11.46 9.12 -2.67
N ALA A 53 11.09 7.89 -2.34
CA ALA A 53 10.01 7.61 -1.39
C ALA A 53 10.31 8.18 0.02
N LEU A 54 11.57 8.10 0.49
CA LEU A 54 11.97 8.70 1.76
C LEU A 54 11.86 10.24 1.74
N LYS A 55 12.23 10.89 0.64
CA LYS A 55 12.06 12.34 0.47
C LYS A 55 10.58 12.73 0.44
N TYR A 56 9.76 11.95 -0.28
CA TYR A 56 8.32 12.17 -0.36
C TYR A 56 7.66 11.99 1.01
N SER A 57 8.01 10.93 1.76
CA SER A 57 7.52 10.71 3.12
C SER A 57 7.72 11.93 4.02
N LYS A 58 8.94 12.47 4.09
CA LYS A 58 9.23 13.66 4.91
C LYS A 58 8.37 14.86 4.52
N THR A 59 8.33 15.17 3.22
CA THR A 59 7.59 16.32 2.69
C THR A 59 6.09 16.17 2.92
N LEU A 60 5.54 14.98 2.67
CA LEU A 60 4.12 14.68 2.84
C LEU A 60 3.71 14.77 4.32
N THR A 61 4.50 14.21 5.23
CA THR A 61 4.22 14.27 6.67
C THR A 61 4.22 15.71 7.19
N GLU A 62 5.19 16.52 6.78
CA GLU A 62 5.25 17.95 7.13
C GLU A 62 4.03 18.71 6.60
N HIS A 63 3.70 18.54 5.31
CA HIS A 63 2.56 19.20 4.70
C HIS A 63 1.23 18.78 5.33
N LEU A 64 1.00 17.49 5.58
CA LEU A 64 -0.25 17.01 6.18
C LEU A 64 -0.43 17.55 7.61
N LYS A 65 0.65 17.61 8.39
CA LYS A 65 0.63 18.21 9.73
C LYS A 65 0.29 19.70 9.69
N ASN A 66 0.92 20.45 8.78
CA ASN A 66 0.68 21.88 8.63
C ASN A 66 -0.74 22.18 8.09
N SER A 67 -1.22 21.39 7.14
CA SER A 67 -2.59 21.52 6.60
C SER A 67 -3.65 21.22 7.65
N TYR A 68 -3.45 20.21 8.51
CA TYR A 68 -4.39 19.92 9.60
C TYR A 68 -4.51 21.08 10.60
N ASN A 69 -3.37 21.65 11.00
CA ASN A 69 -3.32 22.79 11.91
C ASN A 69 -3.92 24.07 11.32
N ASN A 70 -3.78 24.31 10.01
CA ASN A 70 -4.32 25.48 9.34
C ASN A 70 -5.80 25.33 8.91
N SER A 71 -6.30 24.10 8.76
CA SER A 71 -7.70 23.83 8.34
C SER A 71 -8.68 23.83 9.50
N GLN A 72 -8.19 23.70 10.75
CA GLN A 72 -9.00 23.99 11.94
C GLN A 72 -8.89 25.49 12.24
N ALA A 73 -10.01 26.21 12.12
CA ALA A 73 -10.09 27.55 12.70
C ALA A 73 -9.75 27.43 14.20
N PRO A 74 -8.83 28.24 14.76
CA PRO A 74 -8.56 28.20 16.18
C PRO A 74 -9.84 28.56 16.93
N SER A 75 -10.47 27.57 17.56
CA SER A 75 -11.68 27.78 18.37
C SER A 75 -11.30 28.65 19.58
N PRO A 76 -11.80 29.89 19.69
CA PRO A 76 -11.60 30.68 20.89
C PRO A 76 -12.58 30.16 21.95
N GLY A 77 -12.09 29.52 23.01
CA GLY A 77 -12.95 29.35 24.20
C GLY A 77 -12.81 28.09 25.06
N MET A 78 -11.70 27.35 25.08
CA MET A 78 -11.52 26.26 26.05
C MET A 78 -10.22 26.36 26.87
N GLY A 79 -9.83 27.59 27.20
CA GLY A 79 -8.81 27.89 28.21
C GLY A 79 -9.48 28.20 29.55
N SER A 80 -9.35 27.29 30.50
CA SER A 80 -9.89 27.33 31.85
C SER A 80 -9.45 28.55 32.68
N LYS A 81 -10.36 29.49 32.99
CA LYS A 81 -10.37 30.32 34.22
C LYS A 81 -11.80 30.83 34.53
N PRO A 82 -12.37 30.62 35.72
CA PRO A 82 -13.59 31.29 36.14
C PRO A 82 -13.20 32.61 36.82
N VAL A 83 -13.45 33.75 36.18
CA VAL A 83 -13.48 35.04 36.86
C VAL A 83 -14.78 35.73 36.52
N SER A 84 -15.50 35.99 37.61
CA SER A 84 -16.79 36.63 37.80
C SER A 84 -17.00 37.95 37.06
N THR A 85 -18.29 38.35 37.04
CA THR A 85 -18.86 39.72 36.90
C THR A 85 -19.55 40.04 35.55
N PRO A 86 -20.55 40.95 35.51
CA PRO A 86 -21.97 40.56 35.47
C PRO A 86 -22.71 41.10 34.23
N SER A 87 -23.89 40.55 33.94
CA SER A 87 -24.81 41.07 32.91
C SER A 87 -25.22 42.53 33.13
N PRO A 88 -25.69 43.22 32.07
CA PRO A 88 -26.88 44.04 32.24
C PRO A 88 -27.94 43.81 31.14
N VAL A 89 -29.11 43.37 31.60
CA VAL A 89 -30.50 43.76 31.26
C VAL A 89 -30.82 44.36 29.87
N SER A 90 -31.76 43.69 29.17
CA SER A 90 -32.62 44.12 28.02
C SER A 90 -33.36 45.46 28.30
N PRO A 91 -34.07 46.18 27.36
CA PRO A 91 -35.05 45.65 26.36
C PRO A 91 -35.31 46.48 25.06
N LYS A 92 -36.05 45.93 24.08
CA LYS A 92 -37.23 46.57 23.44
C LYS A 92 -37.90 45.69 22.38
N LEU A 93 -39.19 45.46 22.60
CA LEU A 93 -40.19 44.94 21.66
C LEU A 93 -40.74 46.10 20.81
N SER A 94 -41.01 45.89 19.51
CA SER A 94 -42.23 46.35 18.78
C SER A 94 -42.19 46.04 17.27
N PRO A 95 -43.35 46.04 16.57
CA PRO A 95 -43.74 45.04 15.57
C PRO A 95 -43.81 45.57 14.12
N GLY A 96 -43.85 44.68 13.12
CA GLY A 96 -44.04 45.10 11.72
C GLY A 96 -44.23 43.98 10.70
N ASN A 97 -45.49 43.57 10.51
CA ASN A 97 -46.22 43.23 9.28
C ASN A 97 -45.61 42.41 8.10
N SER A 98 -46.45 41.45 7.65
CA SER A 98 -46.73 40.99 6.27
C SER A 98 -45.63 40.35 5.40
N GLY A 99 -45.78 39.04 5.21
CA GLY A 99 -45.85 38.32 3.93
C GLY A 99 -44.82 38.61 2.83
N ASN A 100 -44.01 37.60 2.48
CA ASN A 100 -43.99 37.05 1.11
C ASN A 100 -43.19 35.73 1.05
N TYR A 101 -43.71 34.84 0.21
CA TYR A 101 -43.11 33.64 -0.32
C TYR A 101 -41.74 33.91 -0.96
N SER A 102 -40.78 32.99 -0.81
CA SER A 102 -39.90 32.50 -1.88
C SER A 102 -38.94 31.42 -1.39
N SER A 103 -39.10 30.23 -1.99
CA SER A 103 -38.12 29.23 -2.38
C SER A 103 -36.70 29.26 -1.79
N GLY A 104 -36.33 28.12 -1.19
CA GLY A 104 -35.15 27.39 -1.66
C GLY A 104 -33.81 27.78 -1.04
N SER A 105 -33.51 27.23 0.13
CA SER A 105 -32.16 26.77 0.42
C SER A 105 -32.24 25.55 1.35
N THR A 106 -32.31 24.36 0.75
CA THR A 106 -31.85 23.15 1.43
C THR A 106 -30.40 23.39 1.83
N ASN A 107 -30.17 23.68 3.11
CA ASN A 107 -28.87 23.53 3.74
C ASN A 107 -28.41 22.09 3.50
N PRO A 108 -27.28 21.83 2.80
CA PRO A 108 -26.58 20.60 3.03
C PRO A 108 -25.84 20.80 4.37
N SER A 109 -26.55 20.60 5.47
CA SER A 109 -25.94 20.32 6.78
C SER A 109 -25.34 18.92 6.75
N GLY A 110 -24.37 18.74 5.86
CA GLY A 110 -23.45 17.63 5.82
C GLY A 110 -22.10 18.27 5.67
N SER A 111 -21.42 18.49 6.78
CA SER A 111 -20.03 18.95 6.80
C SER A 111 -19.17 17.93 6.08
N ALA A 112 -19.10 18.01 4.75
CA ALA A 112 -18.08 17.36 3.97
C ALA A 112 -16.78 18.07 4.35
N SER A 113 -16.04 17.52 5.30
CA SER A 113 -14.71 17.96 5.68
C SER A 113 -13.75 17.71 4.52
N SER A 114 -13.83 18.56 3.50
CA SER A 114 -12.97 18.52 2.33
C SER A 114 -11.70 19.30 2.60
N VAL A 115 -10.55 18.67 2.37
CA VAL A 115 -9.23 19.28 2.53
C VAL A 115 -8.67 19.61 1.15
N THR A 116 -8.29 20.87 0.93
CA THR A 116 -7.65 21.29 -0.32
C THR A 116 -6.15 20.99 -0.27
N ILE A 117 -5.64 20.21 -1.23
CA ILE A 117 -4.24 19.77 -1.29
C ILE A 117 -3.60 20.32 -2.58
N PRO A 118 -2.40 20.92 -2.53
CA PRO A 118 -1.70 21.35 -3.74
C PRO A 118 -1.42 20.18 -4.69
N GLN A 119 -1.53 20.41 -6.00
CA GLN A 119 -1.38 19.35 -7.02
C GLN A 119 -0.02 18.62 -6.93
N ARG A 120 1.07 19.34 -6.61
CA ARG A 120 2.39 18.73 -6.38
C ARG A 120 2.35 17.72 -5.22
N ILE A 121 1.70 18.06 -4.10
CA ILE A 121 1.57 17.19 -2.93
C ILE A 121 0.74 15.95 -3.27
N HIS A 122 -0.34 16.11 -4.04
CA HIS A 122 -1.13 14.99 -4.53
C HIS A 122 -0.29 14.03 -5.41
N GLN A 123 0.48 14.56 -6.36
CA GLN A 123 1.38 13.74 -7.21
C GLN A 123 2.47 13.03 -6.40
N MET A 124 3.04 13.70 -5.40
CA MET A 124 4.01 13.09 -4.48
C MET A 124 3.37 11.98 -3.66
N ALA A 125 2.15 12.18 -3.16
CA ALA A 125 1.40 11.17 -2.43
C ALA A 125 1.11 9.94 -3.31
N ALA A 126 0.61 10.14 -4.52
CA ALA A 126 0.37 9.06 -5.48
C ALA A 126 1.67 8.27 -5.79
N SER A 127 2.78 8.98 -6.04
CA SER A 127 4.07 8.35 -6.29
C SER A 127 4.61 7.61 -5.07
N TYR A 128 4.46 8.18 -3.87
CA TYR A 128 4.85 7.55 -2.61
C TYR A 128 4.09 6.24 -2.40
N VAL A 129 2.76 6.27 -2.52
CA VAL A 129 1.90 5.08 -2.42
C VAL A 129 2.31 4.04 -3.45
N GLN A 130 2.53 4.42 -4.71
CA GLN A 130 2.95 3.47 -5.74
C GLN A 130 4.28 2.79 -5.37
N VAL A 131 5.27 3.54 -4.88
CA VAL A 131 6.58 2.98 -4.51
C VAL A 131 6.47 2.09 -3.29
N THR A 132 5.76 2.51 -2.23
CA THR A 132 5.60 1.71 -1.01
C THR A 132 4.74 0.47 -1.23
N SER A 133 3.74 0.52 -2.10
CA SER A 133 2.95 -0.65 -2.49
C SER A 133 3.81 -1.77 -3.07
N ASN A 134 4.87 -1.45 -3.82
CA ASN A 134 5.81 -2.49 -4.29
C ASN A 134 6.46 -3.25 -3.12
N PHE A 135 6.83 -2.55 -2.04
CA PHE A 135 7.39 -3.21 -0.86
C PHE A 135 6.35 -4.08 -0.15
N LEU A 136 5.12 -3.58 0.00
CA LEU A 136 4.02 -4.35 0.60
C LEU A 136 3.75 -5.64 -0.19
N TYR A 137 3.64 -5.55 -1.52
CA TYR A 137 3.48 -6.73 -2.36
C TYR A 137 4.68 -7.66 -2.28
N ALA A 138 5.91 -7.14 -2.21
CA ALA A 138 7.10 -7.96 -2.06
C ALA A 138 7.04 -8.82 -0.81
N THR A 139 6.71 -8.22 0.34
CA THR A 139 6.62 -8.92 1.63
C THR A 139 5.49 -9.94 1.62
N GLU A 140 4.29 -9.55 1.22
CA GLU A 140 3.12 -10.43 1.19
C GLU A 140 3.34 -11.66 0.29
N ILE A 141 3.88 -11.44 -0.91
CA ILE A 141 4.17 -12.53 -1.86
C ILE A 141 5.31 -13.42 -1.34
N TRP A 142 6.28 -12.84 -0.62
CA TRP A 142 7.35 -13.61 0.02
C TRP A 142 6.80 -14.57 1.06
N ASP A 143 5.93 -14.07 1.94
CA ASP A 143 5.31 -14.85 3.00
C ASP A 143 4.40 -15.96 2.43
N GLN A 144 3.67 -15.66 1.34
CA GLN A 144 2.92 -16.66 0.59
C GLN A 144 3.83 -17.75 0.01
N ALA A 145 5.00 -17.37 -0.53
CA ALA A 145 5.98 -18.34 -1.01
C ALA A 145 6.52 -19.22 0.12
N ASP A 146 6.82 -18.65 1.31
CA ASP A 146 7.26 -19.38 2.50
C ASP A 146 6.20 -20.36 3.01
N GLN A 147 4.93 -19.94 3.02
CA GLN A 147 3.81 -20.80 3.42
C GLN A 147 3.66 -21.99 2.46
N LEU A 148 3.70 -21.76 1.15
CA LEU A 148 3.54 -22.82 0.16
C LEU A 148 4.78 -23.73 0.07
N ALA A 149 5.99 -23.17 0.26
CA ALA A 149 7.23 -23.94 0.28
C ALA A 149 7.26 -24.97 1.41
N ARG A 150 6.59 -24.70 2.55
CA ARG A 150 6.47 -25.67 3.66
C ARG A 150 5.75 -26.95 3.27
N GLU A 151 4.81 -26.90 2.32
CA GLU A 151 4.13 -28.09 1.80
C GLU A 151 5.05 -28.94 0.90
N GLN A 152 6.14 -28.36 0.40
CA GLN A 152 7.11 -28.99 -0.51
C GLN A 152 8.53 -28.91 0.08
N LYS A 153 8.63 -29.10 1.40
CA LYS A 153 9.84 -28.81 2.18
C LYS A 153 11.09 -29.54 1.68
N GLU A 154 10.98 -30.82 1.35
CA GLU A 154 12.14 -31.63 0.92
C GLU A 154 12.76 -31.10 -0.37
N PHE A 155 11.91 -30.75 -1.35
CA PHE A 155 12.35 -30.18 -2.62
C PHE A 155 13.10 -28.85 -2.42
N PHE A 156 12.53 -27.95 -1.63
CA PHE A 156 13.15 -26.64 -1.39
C PHE A 156 14.37 -26.72 -0.47
N ALA A 157 14.40 -27.65 0.48
CA ALA A 157 15.57 -27.87 1.32
C ALA A 157 16.79 -28.34 0.50
N GLU A 158 16.59 -29.27 -0.44
CA GLU A 158 17.68 -29.68 -1.34
C GLU A 158 18.06 -28.57 -2.33
N LEU A 159 17.09 -27.79 -2.81
CA LEU A 159 17.38 -26.66 -3.69
C LEU A 159 18.21 -25.58 -2.98
N ASP A 160 17.84 -25.26 -1.73
CA ASP A 160 18.57 -24.32 -0.87
C ASP A 160 19.97 -24.83 -0.53
N LYS A 161 20.16 -26.14 -0.39
CA LYS A 161 21.47 -26.76 -0.15
C LYS A 161 22.41 -26.67 -1.35
N VAL A 162 21.87 -26.78 -2.57
CA VAL A 162 22.66 -26.72 -3.81
C VAL A 162 22.97 -25.28 -4.22
N MET A 163 21.97 -24.38 -4.12
CA MET A 163 22.07 -23.01 -4.64
C MET A 163 22.33 -21.94 -3.57
N GLY A 164 22.22 -22.30 -2.29
CA GLY A 164 22.05 -21.36 -1.19
C GLY A 164 20.59 -20.88 -1.09
N PRO A 165 20.06 -20.65 0.12
CA PRO A 165 18.70 -20.17 0.29
C PRO A 165 18.58 -18.72 -0.21
N LEU A 166 17.46 -18.42 -0.87
CA LEU A 166 17.12 -17.04 -1.21
C LEU A 166 16.75 -16.27 0.06
N ILE A 167 17.35 -15.10 0.24
CA ILE A 167 17.12 -14.21 1.38
C ILE A 167 16.45 -12.94 0.88
N PHE A 168 15.26 -12.65 1.40
CA PHE A 168 14.39 -11.56 0.96
C PHE A 168 15.15 -10.25 0.70
N ASN A 169 15.94 -9.76 1.67
CA ASN A 169 16.59 -8.46 1.54
C ASN A 169 18.04 -8.50 1.02
N ALA A 170 18.66 -9.69 0.93
CA ALA A 170 20.09 -9.82 0.60
C ALA A 170 20.36 -10.42 -0.78
N SER A 171 19.51 -11.34 -1.26
CA SER A 171 19.72 -11.99 -2.57
C SER A 171 19.64 -11.00 -3.71
N ILE A 172 20.58 -11.12 -4.64
CA ILE A 172 20.61 -10.32 -5.86
C ILE A 172 19.87 -11.04 -7.00
N MET A 173 19.57 -10.31 -8.09
CA MET A 173 18.78 -10.86 -9.21
C MET A 173 19.47 -12.05 -9.88
N THR A 174 20.80 -12.12 -9.88
CA THR A 174 21.54 -13.26 -10.41
C THR A 174 21.32 -14.52 -9.58
N ASP A 175 21.29 -14.40 -8.25
CA ASP A 175 21.03 -15.53 -7.35
C ASP A 175 19.63 -16.08 -7.59
N LEU A 176 18.63 -15.17 -7.70
CA LEU A 176 17.27 -15.53 -8.07
C LEU A 176 17.22 -16.28 -9.41
N VAL A 177 17.88 -15.76 -10.44
CA VAL A 177 17.87 -16.40 -11.78
C VAL A 177 18.47 -17.80 -11.70
N HIS A 178 19.62 -17.97 -11.02
CA HIS A 178 20.24 -19.28 -10.89
C HIS A 178 19.37 -20.25 -10.08
N TYR A 179 18.83 -19.79 -8.95
CA TYR A 179 17.94 -20.58 -8.09
C TYR A 179 16.69 -21.05 -8.86
N THR A 180 16.02 -20.13 -9.57
CA THR A 180 14.83 -20.46 -10.35
C THR A 180 15.14 -21.37 -11.53
N ARG A 181 16.26 -21.15 -12.25
CA ARG A 181 16.66 -22.05 -13.35
C ARG A 181 16.93 -23.46 -12.86
N GLN A 182 17.58 -23.61 -11.70
CA GLN A 182 17.86 -24.91 -11.11
C GLN A 182 16.56 -25.62 -10.69
N GLY A 183 15.65 -24.91 -10.01
CA GLY A 183 14.35 -25.47 -9.64
C GLY A 183 13.51 -25.88 -10.85
N LEU A 184 13.49 -25.07 -11.92
CA LEU A 184 12.82 -25.40 -13.18
C LEU A 184 13.44 -26.61 -13.88
N HIS A 185 14.76 -26.76 -13.82
CA HIS A 185 15.45 -27.92 -14.37
C HIS A 185 15.01 -29.21 -13.66
N TRP A 186 14.97 -29.22 -12.33
CA TRP A 186 14.47 -30.37 -11.57
C TRP A 186 13.00 -30.68 -11.88
N LEU A 187 12.15 -29.66 -11.93
CA LEU A 187 10.73 -29.84 -12.30
C LEU A 187 10.54 -30.42 -13.70
N ARG A 188 11.41 -30.10 -14.65
CA ARG A 188 11.36 -30.67 -16.00
C ARG A 188 11.81 -32.13 -16.02
N SER A 189 12.77 -32.50 -15.17
CA SER A 189 13.23 -33.89 -15.05
C SER A 189 12.18 -34.78 -14.39
N ASP A 190 11.49 -34.28 -13.36
CA ASP A 190 10.42 -35.01 -12.65
C ASP A 190 9.16 -35.20 -13.50
N ALA A 191 8.98 -34.39 -14.55
CA ALA A 191 7.81 -34.44 -15.44
C ALA A 191 7.97 -35.39 -16.64
N LYS A 192 9.12 -36.05 -16.77
CA LYS A 192 9.39 -37.08 -17.79
C LYS A 192 9.18 -38.47 -17.22
#